data_AF-A0A958TIG4-F1
#
_entry.id   AF-A0A958TIG4-F1
#
_cell.length_a   1.000
_cell.length_b   1.000
_cell.length_c   1.000
_cell.angle_alpha   90.00
_cell.angle_beta   90.00
_cell.angle_gamma   90.00
#
_symmetry.space_group_name_H-M   'P 1'
#
loop_
_entity.id
_entity.type
_entity.pdbx_description
1 polymer ?
#
loop_
_entity_poly.entity_id
_entity_poly.type
_entity_poly.pdbx_seq_one_letter_code
_entity_poly.pdbx_strand_id
1 'polypeptide(L)'
;EFTWALGAEYRYENSFAFRAGYFNESEDKGARKFFALGAGFKYTTINIDMSYLFSASKIQSPLENTLRFSLTFNFGDGEYDEY
;
A
#
# COMPACT_ATOMS: atom_id res chain seq x y z
N GLU A 1 -23.58 -11.57 1.41
CA GLU A 1 -22.54 -10.54 1.66
C GLU A 1 -21.30 -10.87 0.87
N PHE A 2 -20.80 -9.92 0.07
CA PHE A 2 -19.63 -10.12 -0.78
C PHE A 2 -18.73 -8.89 -0.68
N THR A 3 -17.43 -9.11 -0.50
CA THR A 3 -16.42 -8.07 -0.47
C THR A 3 -15.42 -8.37 -1.57
N TRP A 4 -15.05 -7.35 -2.33
CA TRP A 4 -14.08 -7.50 -3.40
C TRP A 4 -13.09 -6.35 -3.39
N ALA A 5 -11.87 -6.65 -3.81
CA ALA A 5 -10.78 -5.70 -3.90
C ALA A 5 -10.05 -5.93 -5.23
N LEU A 6 -9.66 -4.85 -5.87
CA LEU A 6 -8.87 -4.86 -7.09
C LEU A 6 -7.63 -3.99 -6.86
N GLY A 7 -6.49 -4.43 -7.36
CA GLY A 7 -5.22 -3.71 -7.20
C GLY A 7 -4.33 -3.90 -8.41
N ALA A 8 -3.53 -2.87 -8.69
CA ALA A 8 -2.49 -2.87 -9.69
C ALA A 8 -1.19 -2.38 -9.04
N GLU A 9 -0.10 -3.05 -9.39
CA GLU A 9 1.25 -2.67 -8.96
C GLU A 9 2.13 -2.54 -10.20
N TYR A 10 2.92 -1.46 -10.23
CA TYR A 10 3.93 -1.21 -11.24
C TYR A 10 5.27 -1.02 -10.54
N ARG A 11 6.29 -1.80 -10.93
CA ARG A 11 7.65 -1.67 -10.40
C ARG A 11 8.60 -1.24 -11.50
N TYR A 12 9.38 -0.20 -11.23
CA TYR A 12 10.46 0.26 -12.08
C TYR A 12 11.81 -0.12 -11.45
N GLU A 13 12.56 -0.95 -12.18
CA GLU A 13 13.89 -1.46 -11.81
C GLU A 13 14.01 -2.03 -10.38
N ASN A 14 12.92 -2.57 -9.83
CA ASN A 14 12.85 -3.07 -8.44
C ASN A 14 13.23 -2.06 -7.34
N SER A 15 13.55 -0.82 -7.70
CA SER A 15 13.86 0.28 -6.79
C SER A 15 12.69 1.22 -6.59
N PHE A 16 11.81 1.39 -7.58
CA PHE A 16 10.60 2.21 -7.43
C PHE A 16 9.36 1.35 -7.63
N ALA A 17 8.38 1.48 -6.76
CA ALA A 17 7.08 0.82 -6.86
C ALA A 17 5.97 1.88 -6.87
N PHE A 18 4.96 1.68 -7.69
CA PHE A 18 3.73 2.44 -7.68
C PHE A 18 2.56 1.46 -7.54
N ARG A 19 1.62 1.77 -6.65
CA ARG A 19 0.51 0.90 -6.28
C ARG A 19 -0.78 1.68 -6.34
N ALA A 20 -1.80 1.09 -6.95
CA ALA A 20 -3.15 1.62 -6.93
C ALA A 20 -4.12 0.48 -6.63
N GLY A 21 -5.17 0.75 -5.87
CA GLY A 21 -6.17 -0.25 -5.54
C GLY A 21 -7.51 0.37 -5.21
N TYR A 22 -8.55 -0.43 -5.37
CA TYR A 22 -9.90 -0.12 -5.01
C TYR A 22 -10.48 -1.27 -4.18
N PHE A 23 -11.08 -0.92 -3.06
CA PHE A 23 -11.74 -1.85 -2.16
C PHE A 23 -13.21 -1.52 -2.07
N ASN A 24 -14.07 -2.54 -2.19
CA ASN A 24 -15.51 -2.40 -2.09
C ASN A 24 -16.13 -3.52 -1.24
N GLU A 25 -16.75 -3.11 -0.14
CA GLU A 25 -17.54 -3.95 0.74
C GLU A 25 -19.04 -3.76 0.50
N SER A 26 -19.81 -4.84 0.67
CA SER A 26 -21.28 -4.83 0.57
C SER A 26 -21.92 -3.83 1.52
N GLU A 27 -23.03 -3.22 1.12
CA GLU A 27 -23.71 -2.18 1.89
C GLU A 27 -24.26 -2.71 3.22
N ASP A 28 -24.72 -3.97 3.25
CA ASP A 28 -25.22 -4.64 4.45
C ASP A 28 -24.16 -4.90 5.53
N LYS A 29 -22.85 -4.91 5.18
CA LYS A 29 -21.74 -5.14 6.13
C LYS A 29 -21.12 -3.89 6.74
N GLY A 30 -21.46 -2.71 6.23
CA GLY A 30 -20.81 -1.46 6.64
C GLY A 30 -20.37 -0.56 5.50
N ALA A 31 -20.67 -0.93 4.24
CA ALA A 31 -20.54 -0.09 3.04
C ALA A 31 -19.17 0.59 2.86
N ARG A 32 -18.08 0.00 3.35
CA ARG A 32 -16.74 0.60 3.24
C ARG A 32 -16.23 0.47 1.82
N LYS A 33 -15.91 1.62 1.23
CA LYS A 33 -15.40 1.75 -0.14
C LYS A 33 -14.24 2.74 -0.10
N PHE A 34 -13.07 2.36 -0.60
CA PHE A 34 -11.92 3.25 -0.64
C PHE A 34 -11.00 2.96 -1.81
N PHE A 35 -10.37 4.00 -2.32
CA PHE A 35 -9.23 3.93 -3.21
C PHE A 35 -7.94 4.06 -2.40
N ALA A 36 -6.96 3.24 -2.72
CA ALA A 36 -5.62 3.31 -2.15
C ALA A 36 -4.65 3.66 -3.28
N LEU A 37 -3.82 4.68 -3.08
CA LEU A 37 -2.66 4.97 -3.92
C LEU A 37 -1.41 4.85 -3.06
N GLY A 38 -0.32 4.38 -3.62
CA GLY A 38 0.94 4.28 -2.91
C GLY A 38 2.13 4.29 -3.83
N ALA A 39 3.28 4.65 -3.26
CA ALA A 39 4.58 4.58 -3.90
C ALA A 39 5.58 3.97 -2.91
N GLY A 40 6.52 3.21 -3.43
CA GLY A 40 7.60 2.59 -2.67
C GLY A 40 8.94 2.89 -3.29
N PHE A 41 9.98 2.98 -2.48
CA PHE A 41 11.36 3.15 -2.87
C PHE A 41 12.23 2.15 -2.11
N LYS A 42 13.02 1.34 -2.83
CA LYS A 42 14.00 0.40 -2.28
C LYS A 42 15.42 0.89 -2.57
N TYR A 43 16.23 0.96 -1.52
CA TYR A 43 17.65 1.27 -1.57
C TYR A 43 18.45 0.25 -0.75
N THR A 44 19.14 -0.68 -1.42
CA THR A 44 19.94 -1.76 -0.83
C THR A 44 19.20 -2.50 0.30
N THR A 45 19.38 -2.07 1.56
CA THR A 45 18.77 -2.65 2.76
C THR A 45 17.52 -1.90 3.25
N ILE A 46 17.27 -0.67 2.80
CA ILE A 46 16.15 0.17 3.24
C ILE A 46 15.04 0.13 2.20
N ASN A 47 13.80 -0.06 2.65
CA ASN A 47 12.59 0.15 1.85
C ASN A 47 11.74 1.21 2.52
N ILE A 48 11.25 2.14 1.72
CA ILE A 48 10.38 3.23 2.13
C ILE A 48 9.09 3.07 1.35
N ASP A 49 7.96 2.93 2.04
CA ASP A 49 6.64 2.84 1.41
C ASP A 49 5.75 3.96 1.94
N MET A 50 5.06 4.62 1.02
CA MET A 50 4.09 5.67 1.30
C MET A 50 2.77 5.30 0.66
N SER A 51 1.68 5.40 1.40
CA SER A 51 0.34 5.17 0.86
C SER A 51 -0.65 6.19 1.38
N TYR A 52 -1.61 6.53 0.52
CA TYR A 52 -2.70 7.44 0.80
C TYR A 52 -4.02 6.75 0.47
N LEU A 53 -4.97 6.84 1.38
CA LEU A 53 -6.27 6.20 1.26
C LEU A 53 -7.37 7.25 1.11
N PHE A 54 -8.01 7.26 -0.05
CA PHE A 54 -9.18 8.06 -0.35
C PHE A 54 -10.42 7.23 -0.04
N SER A 55 -11.24 7.63 0.94
CA SER A 55 -12.54 6.97 1.12
C SER A 55 -13.51 7.43 0.04
N ALA A 56 -14.18 6.46 -0.58
CA ALA A 56 -15.28 6.68 -1.52
C ALA A 56 -16.65 6.35 -0.89
N SER A 57 -16.68 6.01 0.41
CA SER A 57 -17.91 5.69 1.14
C SER A 57 -18.58 6.94 1.72
N LYS A 58 -19.91 6.91 1.81
CA LYS A 58 -20.71 7.92 2.53
C LYS A 58 -20.60 7.78 4.05
N ILE A 59 -20.08 6.67 4.54
CA ILE A 59 -19.89 6.39 5.97
C ILE A 59 -18.49 6.85 6.34
N GLN A 60 -18.42 7.87 7.19
CA GLN A 60 -17.19 8.52 7.63
C GLN A 60 -16.31 7.50 8.37
N SER A 61 -15.26 7.02 7.70
CA SER A 61 -14.30 6.09 8.29
C SER A 61 -13.22 6.88 9.03
N PRO A 62 -12.87 6.56 10.29
CA PRO A 62 -11.87 7.30 11.07
C PRO A 62 -10.44 7.24 10.49
N LEU A 63 -10.20 6.49 9.40
CA LEU A 63 -8.95 6.47 8.64
C LEU A 63 -9.00 7.26 7.32
N GLU A 64 -10.01 8.11 7.14
CA GLU A 64 -10.11 9.03 6.01
C GLU A 64 -8.89 9.97 5.93
N ASN A 65 -8.36 10.12 4.72
CA ASN A 65 -7.24 11.01 4.41
C ASN A 65 -5.94 10.73 5.19
N THR A 66 -5.72 9.48 5.59
CA THR A 66 -4.50 9.09 6.28
C THR A 66 -3.35 8.85 5.29
N LEU A 67 -2.29 9.63 5.44
CA LEU A 67 -0.99 9.33 4.83
C LEU A 67 -0.28 8.31 5.73
N ARG A 68 -0.05 7.12 5.20
CA ARG A 68 0.71 6.07 5.89
C ARG A 68 2.12 6.05 5.34
N PHE A 69 3.07 6.16 6.24
CA PHE A 69 4.49 6.04 5.96
C PHE A 69 5.01 4.77 6.63
N SER A 70 5.83 4.01 5.92
CA SER A 70 6.41 2.76 6.40
C SER A 70 7.87 2.70 6.00
N LEU A 71 8.70 2.28 6.94
CA LEU A 71 10.14 2.12 6.77
C LEU A 71 10.49 0.69 7.15
N THR A 72 11.15 -0.03 6.24
CA THR A 72 11.53 -1.43 6.43
C THR A 72 13.03 -1.58 6.24
N PHE A 73 13.69 -2.24 7.20
CA PHE A 73 15.11 -2.56 7.16
C PHE A 73 15.27 -4.06 6.90
N ASN A 74 15.94 -4.41 5.80
CA ASN A 74 16.27 -5.77 5.42
C ASN A 74 17.67 -6.12 5.92
N PHE A 75 17.76 -6.80 7.05
CA PHE A 75 19.02 -7.30 7.58
C PHE A 75 19.48 -8.52 6.76
N GLY A 76 20.67 -8.44 6.16
CA GLY A 76 21.26 -9.53 5.35
C GLY A 76 21.51 -9.20 3.86
N ASP A 77 20.90 -8.12 3.31
CA ASP A 77 21.24 -7.61 1.97
C ASP A 77 22.59 -6.85 2.06
N GLY A 78 23.69 -7.60 1.95
CA GLY A 78 25.06 -7.07 2.08
C GLY A 78 25.98 -7.82 3.05
N GLU A 79 25.66 -9.06 3.46
CA GLU A 79 26.76 -9.95 3.87
C GLU A 79 27.69 -10.06 2.66
N TYR A 80 28.88 -9.46 2.79
CA TYR A 80 29.99 -9.79 1.93
C TYR A 80 30.22 -11.29 2.11
N ASP A 81 29.82 -12.08 1.12
CA ASP A 81 30.31 -13.45 0.95
C ASP A 81 31.81 -13.33 0.62
N GLU A 82 32.63 -13.14 1.65
CA GLU A 82 34.08 -13.23 1.55
C GLU A 82 34.42 -14.72 1.47
N TYR A 83 34.71 -15.20 0.25
CA TYR A 83 35.31 -16.52 0.00
C TYR A 83 36.82 -16.47 0.17
#